data_AF-A0A6N7KQT0-F1
#
_entry.id   AF-A0A6N7KQT0-F1
#
_cell.length_a   1.000
_cell.length_b   1.000
_cell.length_c   1.000
_cell.angle_alpha   90.00
_cell.angle_beta   90.00
_cell.angle_gamma   90.00
#
_symmetry.space_group_name_H-M   'P 1'
#
loop_
_entity.id
_entity.type
_entity.pdbx_description
1 polymer ?
#
loop_
_entity_poly.entity_id
_entity_poly.type
_entity_poly.pdbx_seq_one_letter_code
_entity_poly.pdbx_strand_id
1 'polypeptide(L)'
;MLKGEDFGRLFETFERTAFRLETLAVYDVDEEREEFADFLAGKGLPPDCCDNPWVRAMTGLGKQVARVHVLRSPLSDYLRYELAAYPGNVKAGESIGIIDTARQEVAGLPDHDFWLFDDARVYRMHYTDSGQFIGAELLPDDRLNEYQQYRDIALAHAVSFAEYTAA
;
A
#
# COMPACT_ATOMS: atom_id res chain seq x y z
N MET A 1 15.15 -13.02 1.88
CA MET A 1 14.26 -11.95 1.41
C MET A 1 14.04 -12.11 -0.08
N LEU A 2 12.80 -12.00 -0.53
CA LEU A 2 12.38 -12.08 -1.92
C LEU A 2 12.55 -10.71 -2.60
N LYS A 3 12.89 -10.72 -3.88
CA LYS A 3 13.00 -9.53 -4.74
C LYS A 3 12.59 -9.91 -6.16
N GLY A 4 12.35 -8.91 -7.01
CA GLY A 4 12.09 -9.12 -8.44
C GLY A 4 10.99 -10.14 -8.69
N GLU A 5 11.25 -11.10 -9.57
CA GLU A 5 10.29 -12.14 -9.97
C GLU A 5 9.76 -12.98 -8.80
N ASP A 6 10.60 -13.29 -7.80
CA ASP A 6 10.20 -14.09 -6.65
C ASP A 6 9.14 -13.37 -5.80
N PHE A 7 9.28 -12.06 -5.67
CA PHE A 7 8.30 -11.22 -4.99
C PHE A 7 7.06 -11.01 -5.87
N GLY A 8 7.26 -10.77 -7.17
CA GLY A 8 6.18 -10.62 -8.15
C GLY A 8 5.22 -11.80 -8.19
N ARG A 9 5.73 -13.04 -8.06
CA ARG A 9 4.89 -14.25 -8.05
C ARG A 9 3.84 -14.27 -6.93
N LEU A 10 4.09 -13.62 -5.80
CA LEU A 10 3.12 -13.56 -4.70
C LEU A 10 1.80 -12.91 -5.13
N PHE A 11 1.89 -11.88 -5.98
CA PHE A 11 0.76 -11.13 -6.51
C PHE A 11 -0.04 -11.88 -7.57
N GLU A 12 0.48 -13.00 -8.06
CA GLU A 12 -0.21 -13.91 -8.99
C GLU A 12 -0.82 -15.10 -8.25
N THR A 13 -0.13 -15.60 -7.21
CA THR A 13 -0.44 -16.88 -6.56
C THR A 13 -1.41 -16.80 -5.38
N PHE A 14 -1.66 -15.62 -4.81
CA PHE A 14 -2.62 -15.50 -3.71
C PHE A 14 -4.05 -15.85 -4.15
N GLU A 15 -4.85 -16.44 -3.28
CA GLU A 15 -6.14 -17.05 -3.66
C GLU A 15 -7.36 -16.18 -3.33
N ARG A 16 -7.30 -15.41 -2.24
CA ARG A 16 -8.46 -14.78 -1.61
C ARG A 16 -8.22 -13.31 -1.31
N THR A 17 -7.17 -12.99 -0.57
CA THR A 17 -6.97 -11.65 -0.01
C THR A 17 -5.52 -11.20 -0.13
N ALA A 18 -5.32 -9.92 -0.43
CA ALA A 18 -4.04 -9.25 -0.32
C ALA A 18 -4.25 -7.96 0.47
N PHE A 19 -3.62 -7.87 1.65
CA PHE A 19 -3.65 -6.69 2.50
C PHE A 19 -2.27 -6.03 2.55
N ARG A 20 -2.25 -4.71 2.38
CA ARG A 20 -1.06 -3.86 2.41
C ARG A 20 -1.14 -2.86 3.55
N LEU A 21 -0.10 -2.82 4.38
CA LEU A 21 0.14 -1.69 5.28
C LEU A 21 1.35 -0.89 4.77
N GLU A 22 1.17 0.42 4.63
CA GLU A 22 2.19 1.38 4.21
C GLU A 22 2.41 2.41 5.32
N THR A 23 3.67 2.74 5.58
CA THR A 23 4.08 3.62 6.69
C THR A 23 5.13 4.66 6.27
N LEU A 24 5.72 4.52 5.07
CA LEU A 24 6.78 5.41 4.60
C LEU A 24 6.21 6.67 3.96
N ALA A 25 6.90 7.79 4.17
CA ALA A 25 6.55 9.06 3.52
C ALA A 25 7.09 9.18 2.08
N VAL A 26 7.99 8.29 1.67
CA VAL A 26 8.61 8.26 0.33
C VAL A 26 9.00 6.82 0.00
N TYR A 27 8.65 6.36 -1.19
CA TYR A 27 9.25 5.18 -1.80
C TYR A 27 10.06 5.63 -3.03
N ASP A 28 11.30 5.15 -3.14
CA ASP A 28 12.16 5.42 -4.31
C ASP A 28 12.04 4.25 -5.26
N VAL A 29 11.04 4.35 -6.15
CA VAL A 29 10.73 3.38 -7.19
C VAL A 29 11.23 3.93 -8.52
N ASP A 30 12.22 3.28 -9.11
CA ASP A 30 12.89 3.77 -10.32
C ASP A 30 11.91 3.92 -11.50
N GLU A 31 10.95 3.00 -11.62
CA GLU A 31 9.92 3.00 -12.66
C GLU A 31 8.96 4.20 -12.57
N GLU A 32 8.74 4.73 -11.37
CA GLU A 32 7.82 5.86 -11.12
C GLU A 32 8.53 7.22 -11.26
N ARG A 33 9.85 7.25 -11.42
CA ARG A 33 10.65 8.49 -11.38
C ARG A 33 10.24 9.51 -12.44
N GLU A 34 9.94 9.06 -13.66
CA GLU A 34 9.48 9.93 -14.74
C GLU A 34 8.05 10.44 -14.49
N GLU A 35 7.14 9.54 -14.08
CA GLU A 35 5.76 9.89 -13.74
C GLU A 35 5.68 10.87 -12.58
N PHE A 36 6.52 10.66 -11.55
CA PHE A 36 6.64 11.54 -10.41
C PHE A 36 7.17 12.92 -10.81
N ALA A 37 8.18 12.99 -11.67
CA ALA A 37 8.69 14.26 -12.18
C ALA A 37 7.62 15.03 -12.98
N ASP A 38 6.82 14.33 -13.78
CA ASP A 38 5.72 14.90 -14.55
C ASP A 38 4.57 15.40 -13.66
N PHE A 39 4.26 14.67 -12.59
CA PHE A 39 3.32 15.11 -11.56
C PHE A 39 3.78 16.41 -10.89
N LEU A 40 5.07 16.50 -10.50
CA LEU A 40 5.63 17.72 -9.91
C LEU A 40 5.64 18.90 -10.89
N ALA A 41 5.77 18.62 -12.19
CA ALA A 41 5.64 19.62 -13.26
C ALA A 41 4.19 20.01 -13.55
N GLY A 42 3.20 19.42 -12.87
CA GLY A 42 1.78 19.72 -13.04
C GLY A 42 1.15 19.11 -14.28
N LYS A 43 1.80 18.13 -14.92
CA LYS A 43 1.27 17.44 -16.11
C LYS A 43 0.15 16.44 -15.78
N GLY A 44 -0.07 16.17 -14.49
CA GLY A 44 -1.01 15.17 -14.01
C GLY A 44 -0.43 13.76 -14.06
N LEU A 45 -1.25 12.77 -13.72
CA LEU A 45 -0.88 11.37 -13.77
C LEU A 45 -1.19 10.76 -15.15
N PRO A 46 -0.48 9.67 -15.55
CA PRO A 46 -0.73 8.99 -16.82
C PRO A 46 -2.15 8.40 -16.89
N PRO A 47 -2.75 8.24 -18.08
CA PRO A 47 -4.11 7.71 -18.23
C PRO A 47 -4.34 6.34 -17.57
N ASP A 48 -3.32 5.48 -17.59
CA ASP A 48 -3.38 4.12 -17.01
C ASP A 48 -3.48 4.13 -15.48
N CYS A 49 -3.17 5.26 -14.84
CA CYS A 49 -3.40 5.46 -13.41
C CYS A 49 -4.91 5.53 -13.07
N CYS A 50 -5.80 5.60 -14.06
CA CYS A 50 -7.24 5.76 -13.86
C CYS A 50 -7.99 4.42 -13.71
N ASP A 51 -7.34 3.28 -13.96
CA ASP A 51 -7.89 1.93 -13.76
C ASP A 51 -6.72 0.93 -13.65
N ASN A 52 -6.23 0.70 -12.43
CA ASN A 52 -5.05 -0.14 -12.22
C ASN A 52 -5.29 -1.56 -12.77
N PRO A 53 -4.54 -2.00 -13.80
CA PRO A 53 -4.83 -3.25 -14.50
C PRO A 53 -4.62 -4.49 -13.62
N TRP A 54 -3.66 -4.45 -12.70
CA TRP A 54 -3.41 -5.56 -11.79
C TRP A 54 -4.53 -5.71 -10.77
N VAL A 55 -4.93 -4.61 -10.11
CA VAL A 55 -6.06 -4.61 -9.16
C VAL A 55 -7.34 -5.06 -9.88
N ARG A 56 -7.57 -4.58 -11.10
CA ARG A 56 -8.73 -4.96 -11.91
C ARG A 56 -8.73 -6.45 -12.23
N ALA A 57 -7.58 -7.01 -12.60
CA ALA A 57 -7.45 -8.44 -12.86
C ALA A 57 -7.76 -9.26 -11.60
N MET A 58 -7.20 -8.89 -10.45
CA MET A 58 -7.40 -9.64 -9.20
C MET A 58 -8.85 -9.56 -8.71
N THR A 59 -9.44 -8.36 -8.70
CA THR A 59 -10.83 -8.17 -8.28
C THR A 59 -11.83 -8.75 -9.27
N GLY A 60 -11.49 -8.78 -10.56
CA GLY A 60 -12.26 -9.49 -11.59
C GLY A 60 -12.31 -11.01 -11.38
N LEU A 61 -11.30 -11.59 -10.71
CA LEU A 61 -11.28 -12.99 -10.28
C LEU A 61 -12.02 -13.22 -8.94
N GLY A 62 -12.62 -12.18 -8.36
CA GLY A 62 -13.31 -12.24 -7.07
C GLY A 62 -12.37 -12.18 -5.86
N LYS A 63 -11.08 -11.87 -6.05
CA LYS A 63 -10.12 -11.67 -4.97
C LYS A 63 -10.29 -10.27 -4.36
N GLN A 64 -9.89 -10.11 -3.11
CA GLN A 64 -9.94 -8.83 -2.39
C GLN A 64 -8.55 -8.23 -2.25
N VAL A 65 -8.41 -6.96 -2.62
CA VAL A 65 -7.19 -6.17 -2.42
C VAL A 65 -7.54 -5.00 -1.51
N ALA A 66 -6.81 -4.86 -0.41
CA ALA A 66 -7.03 -3.79 0.56
C ALA A 66 -5.71 -3.18 1.00
N ARG A 67 -5.72 -1.87 1.25
CA ARG A 67 -4.57 -1.10 1.70
C ARG A 67 -4.97 -0.16 2.81
N VAL A 68 -4.10 -0.06 3.81
CA VAL A 68 -4.12 1.06 4.76
C VAL A 68 -2.78 1.77 4.70
N HIS A 69 -2.82 3.06 4.38
CA HIS A 69 -1.65 3.92 4.41
C HIS A 69 -1.66 4.75 5.69
N VAL A 70 -0.68 4.51 6.56
CA VAL A 70 -0.38 5.28 7.77
C VAL A 70 0.60 6.39 7.40
N LEU A 71 0.11 7.62 7.34
CA LEU A 71 0.90 8.79 6.94
C LEU A 71 0.84 9.89 7.99
N ARG A 72 1.54 10.98 7.74
CA ARG A 72 1.52 12.17 8.59
C ARG A 72 1.44 13.44 7.75
N SER A 73 0.42 14.26 7.99
CA SER A 73 0.36 15.62 7.41
C SER A 73 1.34 16.60 8.09
N PRO A 74 1.90 17.60 7.37
CA PRO A 74 1.73 17.87 5.94
C PRO A 74 2.39 16.82 5.05
N LEU A 75 1.71 16.48 3.95
CA LEU A 75 2.15 15.42 3.02
C LEU A 75 3.45 15.80 2.31
N SER A 76 4.34 14.83 2.16
CA SER A 76 5.48 14.93 1.25
C SER A 76 4.99 15.03 -0.21
N ASP A 77 5.86 15.50 -1.09
CA ASP A 77 5.60 15.52 -2.53
C ASP A 77 5.26 14.14 -3.08
N TYR A 78 5.96 13.12 -2.60
CA TYR A 78 5.70 11.73 -2.95
C TYR A 78 4.33 11.27 -2.47
N LEU A 79 3.96 11.53 -1.21
CA LEU A 79 2.62 11.16 -0.71
C LEU A 79 1.51 11.87 -1.50
N ARG A 80 1.72 13.12 -1.94
CA ARG A 80 0.77 13.82 -2.81
C ARG A 80 0.62 13.12 -4.17
N TYR A 81 1.72 12.64 -4.74
CA TYR A 81 1.73 11.85 -5.96
C TYR A 81 1.01 10.51 -5.78
N GLU A 82 1.35 9.77 -4.73
CA GLU A 82 0.78 8.46 -4.47
C GLU A 82 -0.74 8.52 -4.21
N LEU A 83 -1.18 9.48 -3.38
CA LEU A 83 -2.60 9.69 -3.13
C LEU A 83 -3.35 10.12 -4.40
N ALA A 84 -2.70 10.80 -5.34
CA ALA A 84 -3.32 11.15 -6.61
C ALA A 84 -3.58 9.91 -7.49
N ALA A 85 -2.84 8.80 -7.30
CA ALA A 85 -3.01 7.54 -8.05
C ALA A 85 -4.09 6.63 -7.43
N TYR A 86 -4.43 6.81 -6.15
CA TYR A 86 -5.45 6.01 -5.45
C TYR A 86 -6.84 5.99 -6.10
N PRO A 87 -7.37 7.04 -6.75
CA PRO A 87 -8.64 6.98 -7.46
C PRO A 87 -8.74 5.83 -8.49
N GLY A 88 -7.67 5.54 -9.24
CA GLY A 88 -7.71 4.45 -10.21
C GLY A 88 -7.60 3.07 -9.58
N ASN A 89 -6.92 2.94 -8.46
CA ASN A 89 -6.91 1.72 -7.66
C ASN A 89 -8.30 1.43 -7.06
N VAL A 90 -8.94 2.45 -6.47
CA VAL A 90 -10.31 2.35 -5.94
C VAL A 90 -11.30 1.99 -7.04
N LYS A 91 -11.21 2.65 -8.20
CA LYS A 91 -12.03 2.31 -9.37
C LYS A 91 -11.76 0.88 -9.85
N ALA A 92 -10.51 0.45 -9.80
CA ALA A 92 -10.11 -0.92 -10.09
C ALA A 92 -10.49 -1.93 -8.99
N GLY A 93 -11.13 -1.50 -7.89
CA GLY A 93 -11.72 -2.36 -6.86
C GLY A 93 -10.88 -2.56 -5.60
N GLU A 94 -9.76 -1.85 -5.45
CA GLU A 94 -8.99 -1.85 -4.19
C GLU A 94 -9.75 -1.07 -3.10
N SER A 95 -9.79 -1.61 -1.89
CA SER A 95 -10.27 -0.88 -0.71
C SER A 95 -9.12 -0.12 -0.06
N ILE A 96 -9.12 1.20 -0.12
CA ILE A 96 -8.04 2.05 0.42
C ILE A 96 -8.53 2.84 1.63
N GLY A 97 -7.84 2.66 2.76
CA GLY A 97 -8.00 3.42 3.99
C GLY A 97 -6.77 4.27 4.31
N ILE A 98 -6.99 5.41 4.96
CA ILE A 98 -5.94 6.36 5.37
C ILE A 98 -5.98 6.54 6.89
N ILE A 99 -4.81 6.46 7.52
CA ILE A 99 -4.58 6.89 8.91
C ILE A 99 -3.62 8.08 8.85
N ASP A 100 -4.12 9.28 9.12
CA ASP A 100 -3.27 10.46 9.28
C ASP A 100 -2.92 10.65 10.76
N THR A 101 -1.67 10.33 11.09
CA THR A 101 -1.13 10.43 12.46
C THR A 101 -1.02 11.86 12.99
N ALA A 102 -1.19 12.88 12.12
CA ALA A 102 -1.34 14.27 12.56
C ALA A 102 -2.77 14.58 13.04
N ARG A 103 -3.77 13.80 12.61
CA ARG A 103 -5.19 13.97 12.97
C ARG A 103 -5.62 13.02 14.08
N GLN A 104 -5.04 11.82 14.16
CA GLN A 104 -5.34 10.82 15.19
C GLN A 104 -4.10 9.99 15.55
N GLU A 105 -3.89 9.71 16.83
CA GLU A 105 -2.89 8.73 17.25
C GLU A 105 -3.53 7.33 17.31
N VAL A 106 -2.89 6.36 16.65
CA VAL A 106 -3.31 4.95 16.67
C VAL A 106 -2.17 4.12 17.25
N ALA A 107 -2.41 3.54 18.42
CA ALA A 107 -1.44 2.66 19.06
C ALA A 107 -1.56 1.22 18.52
N GLY A 108 -0.47 0.45 18.62
CA GLY A 108 -0.46 -0.97 18.26
C GLY A 108 -0.31 -1.26 16.78
N LEU A 109 0.06 -0.26 15.97
CA LEU A 109 0.51 -0.46 14.58
C LEU A 109 2.04 -0.58 14.53
N PRO A 110 2.59 -1.35 13.58
CA PRO A 110 4.02 -1.42 13.36
C PRO A 110 4.53 -0.13 12.70
N ASP A 111 5.82 0.11 12.83
CA ASP A 111 6.57 1.21 12.20
C ASP A 111 7.14 0.84 10.83
N HIS A 112 6.62 -0.22 10.22
CA HIS A 112 7.12 -0.76 8.97
C HIS A 112 5.99 -1.35 8.13
N ASP A 113 6.29 -1.46 6.85
CA ASP A 113 5.39 -1.99 5.84
C ASP A 113 5.34 -3.52 5.86
N PHE A 114 4.18 -4.05 5.49
CA PHE A 114 4.03 -5.47 5.21
C PHE A 114 2.91 -5.75 4.20
N TRP A 115 3.02 -6.93 3.59
CA TRP A 115 1.91 -7.58 2.90
C TRP A 115 1.42 -8.77 3.72
N LEU A 116 0.10 -8.95 3.80
CA LEU A 116 -0.55 -10.14 4.33
C LEU A 116 -1.40 -10.75 3.22
N PHE A 117 -0.97 -11.92 2.73
CA PHE A 117 -1.68 -12.68 1.70
C PHE A 117 -2.50 -13.82 2.32
N ASP A 118 -3.72 -13.97 1.83
CA ASP A 118 -4.68 -15.03 2.17
C ASP A 118 -4.95 -15.21 3.66
N ASP A 119 -4.72 -14.14 4.43
CA ASP A 119 -4.77 -14.16 5.88
C ASP A 119 -3.85 -15.22 6.52
N ALA A 120 -2.79 -15.60 5.82
CA ALA A 120 -1.97 -16.77 6.16
C ALA A 120 -0.46 -16.56 6.00
N ARG A 121 -0.02 -15.60 5.17
CA ARG A 121 1.40 -15.37 4.88
C ARG A 121 1.75 -13.90 5.00
N VAL A 122 2.69 -13.59 5.89
CA VAL A 122 3.16 -12.22 6.13
C VAL A 122 4.51 -12.03 5.47
N TYR A 123 4.63 -10.95 4.70
CA TYR A 123 5.87 -10.49 4.13
C TYR A 123 6.19 -9.10 4.65
N ARG A 124 7.18 -9.00 5.55
CA ARG A 124 7.70 -7.72 6.02
C ARG A 124 8.54 -7.10 4.92
N MET A 125 8.31 -5.83 4.66
CA MET A 125 9.04 -5.10 3.63
C MET A 125 10.21 -4.36 4.25
N HIS A 126 11.35 -4.43 3.58
CA HIS A 126 12.57 -3.75 3.98
C HIS A 126 12.92 -2.70 2.93
N TYR A 127 13.19 -1.48 3.38
CA TYR A 127 13.56 -0.34 2.55
C TYR A 127 14.83 0.30 3.09
N THR A 128 15.56 1.02 2.22
CA THR A 128 16.63 1.92 2.65
C THR A 128 16.02 3.17 3.31
N ASP A 129 16.85 3.97 3.98
CA ASP A 129 16.44 5.28 4.52
C ASP A 129 15.95 6.24 3.42
N SER A 130 16.34 6.01 2.15
CA SER A 130 15.88 6.77 0.99
C SER A 130 14.59 6.22 0.36
N GLY A 131 14.03 5.14 0.91
CA GLY A 131 12.81 4.52 0.40
C GLY A 131 13.01 3.48 -0.71
N GLN A 132 14.26 3.09 -1.03
CA GLN A 132 14.52 2.05 -2.04
C GLN A 132 14.19 0.67 -1.50
N PHE A 133 13.47 -0.13 -2.28
CA PHE A 133 13.09 -1.48 -1.87
C PHE A 133 14.31 -2.41 -1.75
N ILE A 134 14.58 -2.89 -0.54
CA ILE A 134 15.63 -3.87 -0.25
C ILE A 134 15.10 -5.28 -0.47
N GLY A 135 13.89 -5.60 -0.03
CA GLY A 135 13.33 -6.95 -0.22
C GLY A 135 12.21 -7.27 0.76
N ALA A 136 11.49 -8.35 0.46
CA ALA A 136 10.38 -8.86 1.27
C ALA A 136 10.81 -10.08 2.09
N GLU A 137 10.67 -10.04 3.40
CA GLU A 137 10.97 -11.14 4.31
C GLU A 137 9.69 -11.91 4.65
N LEU A 138 9.63 -13.20 4.29
CA LEU A 138 8.60 -14.09 4.80
C LEU A 138 8.82 -14.29 6.30
N LEU A 139 7.85 -13.90 7.11
CA LEU A 139 7.89 -14.11 8.55
C LEU A 139 7.43 -15.53 8.93
N PRO A 140 7.93 -16.07 10.05
CA PRO A 140 7.48 -17.36 10.57
C PRO A 140 6.00 -17.33 11.00
N ASP A 141 5.34 -18.49 10.95
CA ASP A 141 3.90 -18.63 11.20
C ASP A 141 3.47 -18.18 12.61
N ASP A 142 4.36 -18.22 13.60
CA ASP A 142 4.10 -17.78 14.98
C ASP A 142 3.88 -16.26 15.09
N ARG A 143 4.30 -15.49 14.08
CA ARG A 143 4.02 -14.06 13.94
C ARG A 143 2.66 -13.75 13.32
N LEU A 144 1.98 -14.73 12.69
CA LEU A 144 0.78 -14.46 11.89
C LEU A 144 -0.31 -13.72 12.68
N ASN A 145 -0.61 -14.18 13.89
CA ASN A 145 -1.66 -13.58 14.74
C ASN A 145 -1.37 -12.10 15.06
N GLU A 146 -0.10 -11.73 15.26
CA GLU A 146 0.30 -10.35 15.53
C GLU A 146 0.01 -9.44 14.33
N TYR A 147 0.32 -9.91 13.11
CA TYR A 147 0.10 -9.12 11.89
C TYR A 147 -1.37 -9.08 11.44
N GLN A 148 -2.14 -10.12 11.77
CA GLN A 148 -3.60 -10.07 11.65
C GLN A 148 -4.20 -9.01 12.56
N GLN A 149 -3.71 -8.89 13.80
CA GLN A 149 -4.12 -7.82 14.71
C GLN A 149 -3.74 -6.44 14.17
N TYR A 150 -2.53 -6.28 13.61
CA TYR A 150 -2.14 -5.03 12.96
C TYR A 150 -3.07 -4.65 11.81
N ARG A 151 -3.43 -5.60 10.95
CA ARG A 151 -4.44 -5.38 9.90
C ARG A 151 -5.75 -4.92 10.50
N ASP A 152 -6.26 -5.62 11.52
CA ASP A 152 -7.58 -5.35 12.09
C ASP A 152 -7.62 -3.97 12.76
N ILE A 153 -6.56 -3.59 13.47
CA ILE A 153 -6.39 -2.24 14.03
C ILE A 153 -6.35 -1.21 12.90
N ALA A 154 -5.55 -1.44 11.88
CA ALA A 154 -5.40 -0.52 10.75
C ALA A 154 -6.75 -0.29 10.05
N LEU A 155 -7.51 -1.35 9.76
CA LEU A 155 -8.82 -1.25 9.12
C LEU A 155 -9.87 -0.59 10.01
N ALA A 156 -9.83 -0.83 11.33
CA ALA A 156 -10.79 -0.22 12.26
C ALA A 156 -10.59 1.29 12.46
N HIS A 157 -9.36 1.77 12.31
CA HIS A 157 -9.01 3.18 12.51
C HIS A 157 -8.86 3.99 11.22
N ALA A 158 -8.69 3.33 10.07
CA ALA A 158 -8.59 4.02 8.80
C ALA A 158 -9.94 4.62 8.38
N VAL A 159 -9.90 5.87 7.91
CA VAL A 159 -11.02 6.45 7.15
C VAL A 159 -10.87 6.08 5.68
N SER A 160 -11.96 5.96 4.94
CA SER A 160 -11.85 5.67 3.50
C SER A 160 -11.10 6.80 2.78
N PHE A 161 -10.41 6.47 1.69
CA PHE A 161 -9.73 7.48 0.88
C PHE A 161 -10.66 8.61 0.41
N ALA A 162 -11.92 8.29 0.11
CA ALA A 162 -12.94 9.27 -0.26
C ALA A 162 -13.27 10.25 0.89
N GLU A 163 -13.38 9.75 2.12
CA GLU A 163 -13.63 10.59 3.29
C GLU A 163 -12.40 11.45 3.62
N TYR A 164 -11.20 10.89 3.52
CA TYR A 164 -9.97 11.61 3.77
C TYR A 164 -9.77 12.80 2.81
N THR A 165 -10.08 12.62 1.52
CA THR A 165 -9.92 13.68 0.51
C THR A 165 -11.01 14.74 0.55
N ALA A 166 -12.14 14.47 1.19
CA ALA A 166 -13.24 15.42 1.37
C ALA A 166 -13.06 16.37 2.59
N ALA A 167 -12.08 16.12 3.46
CA ALA A 167 -11.89 16.75 4.77
C ALA A 167 -10.67 17.68 4.85
#